data_AF-A0A9P6SD36-F1
#
_entry.id   AF-A0A9P6SD36-F1
#
_cell.length_a   1.000
_cell.length_b   1.000
_cell.length_c   1.000
_cell.angle_alpha   90.00
_cell.angle_beta   90.00
_cell.angle_gamma   90.00
#
_symmetry.space_group_name_H-M   'P 1'
#
loop_
_entity.id
_entity.type
_entity.pdbx_description
1 polymer ?
#
loop_
_entity_poly.entity_id
_entity_poly.type
_entity_poly.pdbx_seq_one_letter_code
_entity_poly.pdbx_strand_id
1 'polypeptide(L)'
;MVSSLHRQQSLSFINNNRAAVVAGPVVQHQIRTFLAPSRTLFAANTADVDKGVQNITDLFMVARDELEYAEEARGSVYYNDDKETARQAVQETLDAYNVLLTDLDDAQKLDVQRKIGLKIMELKSQLDALNAEELE
;
A
#
# COMPACT_ATOMS: atom_id res chain seq x y z
N MET A 1 -3.41 -56.54 -4.64
CA MET A 1 -2.47 -57.25 -3.74
C MET A 1 -1.28 -56.34 -3.51
N VAL A 2 -0.99 -56.03 -2.23
CA VAL A 2 0.27 -55.48 -1.64
C VAL A 2 0.80 -54.15 -2.24
N SER A 3 1.12 -53.07 -1.52
CA SER A 3 1.78 -52.88 -0.22
C SER A 3 1.43 -51.45 0.26
N SER A 4 1.01 -51.20 1.51
CA SER A 4 1.86 -50.88 2.68
C SER A 4 3.07 -50.00 2.34
N LEU A 5 3.18 -48.78 2.90
CA LEU A 5 4.06 -48.52 4.05
C LEU A 5 4.04 -47.05 4.51
N HIS A 6 3.72 -46.89 5.79
CA HIS A 6 4.29 -45.98 6.78
C HIS A 6 4.41 -44.46 6.53
N ARG A 7 3.46 -43.78 7.18
CA ARG A 7 3.68 -42.60 8.03
C ARG A 7 4.94 -42.75 8.90
N GLN A 8 5.86 -41.78 8.82
CA GLN A 8 6.78 -41.45 9.90
C GLN A 8 6.73 -39.94 10.16
N GLN A 9 6.21 -39.60 11.33
CA GLN A 9 6.44 -38.31 11.97
C GLN A 9 7.66 -38.47 12.87
N SER A 10 8.74 -37.75 12.58
CA SER A 10 9.92 -37.70 13.43
C SER A 10 9.76 -36.56 14.43
N LEU A 11 9.55 -36.93 15.69
CA LEU A 11 9.64 -36.06 16.86
C LEU A 11 11.12 -35.85 17.19
N SER A 12 11.57 -34.60 17.33
CA SER A 12 12.80 -34.30 18.08
C SER A 12 12.60 -33.11 19.03
N PHE A 13 12.33 -33.51 20.28
CA PHE A 13 12.85 -32.99 21.54
C PHE A 13 13.53 -31.61 21.58
N ILE A 14 12.90 -30.73 22.37
CA ILE A 14 13.44 -29.79 23.35
C ILE A 14 14.98 -29.77 23.45
N ASN A 15 15.60 -28.60 23.30
CA ASN A 15 16.69 -28.25 24.20
C ASN A 15 16.67 -26.78 24.64
N ASN A 16 16.88 -26.66 25.93
CA ASN A 16 16.75 -25.53 26.83
C ASN A 16 18.16 -25.02 27.12
N ASN A 17 18.43 -23.73 26.98
CA ASN A 17 19.67 -23.16 27.52
C ASN A 17 19.38 -21.86 28.28
N ARG A 18 19.38 -22.01 29.61
CA ARG A 18 19.29 -20.98 30.62
C ARG A 18 20.66 -20.32 30.82
N ALA A 19 20.60 -19.00 30.98
CA ALA A 19 21.42 -18.14 31.84
C ALA A 19 22.72 -18.70 32.45
N ALA A 20 23.83 -18.02 32.16
CA ALA A 20 25.00 -17.94 33.05
C ALA A 20 25.59 -16.53 33.05
N VAL A 21 25.58 -15.96 34.25
CA VAL A 21 26.16 -14.72 34.76
C VAL A 21 27.69 -14.76 34.72
N VAL A 22 28.37 -13.69 34.28
CA VAL A 22 29.70 -13.28 34.81
C VAL A 22 29.84 -11.75 34.69
N ALA A 23 30.08 -11.12 35.84
CA ALA A 23 30.44 -9.71 35.99
C ALA A 23 31.96 -9.51 35.91
N GLY A 24 32.40 -8.39 35.33
CA GLY A 24 33.77 -7.87 35.39
C GLY A 24 33.81 -6.41 34.87
N PRO A 25 34.51 -5.46 35.55
CA PRO A 25 34.43 -4.03 35.23
C PRO A 25 35.60 -3.53 34.36
N VAL A 26 35.41 -2.33 33.77
CA VAL A 26 36.46 -1.31 33.44
C VAL A 26 37.34 -1.69 32.22
N VAL A 27 37.53 -0.92 31.13
CA VAL A 27 37.79 0.53 30.99
C VAL A 27 37.85 0.94 29.50
N GLN A 28 37.49 2.21 29.24
CA GLN A 28 37.91 3.14 28.17
C GLN A 28 37.55 2.97 26.69
N HIS A 29 36.74 3.96 26.25
CA HIS A 29 37.04 4.93 25.18
C HIS A 29 37.43 4.38 23.81
N GLN A 30 36.47 4.40 22.88
CA GLN A 30 36.49 5.28 21.72
C GLN A 30 35.05 5.43 21.20
N ILE A 31 34.40 6.56 21.49
CA ILE A 31 33.19 6.96 20.76
C ILE A 31 33.67 7.30 19.35
N ARG A 32 33.60 6.33 18.43
CA ARG A 32 33.67 6.63 17.01
C ARG A 32 32.34 7.29 16.65
N THR A 33 32.31 8.61 16.80
CA THR A 33 31.27 9.45 16.23
C THR A 33 31.33 9.26 14.72
N PHE A 34 30.49 8.38 14.20
CA PHE A 34 30.16 8.39 12.79
C PHE A 34 29.37 9.68 12.57
N LEU A 35 30.08 10.73 12.10
CA LEU A 35 29.45 11.89 11.50
C LEU A 35 28.74 11.38 10.24
N ALA A 36 27.49 10.92 10.38
CA ALA A 36 26.61 10.74 9.25
C ALA A 36 26.42 12.14 8.62
N PRO A 37 26.67 12.33 7.32
CA PRO A 37 26.36 13.59 6.68
C PRO A 37 24.86 13.82 6.82
N SER A 38 24.51 14.89 7.52
CA SER A 38 23.14 15.37 7.70
C SER A 38 22.49 15.58 6.33
N ARG A 39 21.69 14.60 5.88
CA ARG A 39 20.74 14.77 4.79
C ARG A 39 19.53 15.54 5.30
N THR A 40 19.69 16.83 5.56
CA THR A 40 18.58 17.69 6.00
C THR A 40 18.52 18.93 5.13
N LEU A 41 18.28 18.74 3.82
CA LEU A 41 17.85 19.82 2.92
C LEU A 41 16.82 19.38 1.85
N PHE A 42 16.52 18.08 1.70
CA PHE A 42 15.50 17.58 0.76
C PHE A 42 14.14 17.24 1.39
N ALA A 43 14.04 17.31 2.73
CA ALA A 43 12.90 16.78 3.47
C ALA A 43 11.57 17.51 3.24
N ALA A 44 11.61 18.81 2.90
CA ALA A 44 10.39 19.60 2.71
C ALA A 44 9.59 19.13 1.49
N ASN A 45 10.25 18.96 0.34
CA ASN A 45 9.58 18.54 -0.89
C ASN A 45 9.11 17.07 -0.80
N THR A 46 9.91 16.18 -0.18
CA THR A 46 9.49 14.78 0.01
C THR A 46 8.30 14.63 0.95
N ALA A 47 8.22 15.45 2.01
CA ALA A 47 7.09 15.40 2.94
C ALA A 47 5.78 15.86 2.26
N ASP A 48 5.85 16.80 1.33
CA ASP A 48 4.67 17.25 0.58
C ASP A 48 4.23 16.20 -0.45
N VAL A 49 5.17 15.49 -1.08
CA VAL A 49 4.88 14.32 -1.93
C VAL A 49 4.18 13.22 -1.13
N ASP A 50 4.70 12.88 0.06
CA ASP A 50 4.13 11.82 0.89
C ASP A 50 2.72 12.18 1.37
N LYS A 51 2.44 13.46 1.68
CA LYS A 51 1.07 13.92 1.96
C LYS A 51 0.15 13.78 0.75
N GLY A 52 0.63 14.14 -0.44
CA GLY A 52 -0.13 13.96 -1.69
C GLY A 52 -0.48 12.49 -1.93
N VAL A 53 0.49 11.60 -1.73
CA VAL A 53 0.31 10.14 -1.81
C VAL A 53 -0.71 9.64 -0.78
N GLN A 54 -0.64 10.14 0.46
CA GLN A 54 -1.61 9.79 1.50
C GLN A 54 -3.02 10.25 1.13
N ASN A 55 -3.18 11.50 0.66
CA ASN A 55 -4.47 12.02 0.22
C ASN A 55 -5.08 11.18 -0.91
N ILE A 56 -4.28 10.80 -1.91
CA ILE A 56 -4.74 9.92 -2.99
C ILE A 56 -5.09 8.52 -2.46
N THR A 57 -4.37 8.04 -1.45
CA THR A 57 -4.68 6.75 -0.82
C THR A 57 -6.02 6.80 -0.08
N ASP A 58 -6.33 7.91 0.57
CA ASP A 58 -7.61 8.11 1.25
C ASP A 58 -8.75 8.21 0.23
N LEU A 59 -8.58 9.01 -0.83
CA LEU A 59 -9.53 9.08 -1.96
C LEU A 59 -9.76 7.71 -2.62
N PHE A 60 -8.70 6.91 -2.77
CA PHE A 60 -8.80 5.55 -3.30
C PHE A 60 -9.66 4.65 -2.41
N MET A 61 -9.60 4.78 -1.08
CA MET A 61 -10.48 4.02 -0.18
C MET A 61 -11.95 4.42 -0.40
N VAL A 62 -12.22 5.73 -0.46
CA VAL A 62 -13.57 6.25 -0.75
C VAL A 62 -14.08 5.75 -2.09
N ALA A 63 -13.29 5.88 -3.16
CA ALA A 63 -13.68 5.43 -4.49
C ALA A 63 -13.99 3.92 -4.53
N ARG A 64 -13.26 3.11 -3.75
CA ARG A 64 -13.53 1.68 -3.63
C ARG A 64 -14.85 1.38 -2.92
N ASP A 65 -15.15 2.10 -1.84
CA ASP A 65 -16.40 1.95 -1.11
C ASP A 65 -17.59 2.35 -2.01
N GLU A 66 -17.48 3.45 -2.76
CA GLU A 66 -18.54 3.87 -3.70
C GLU A 66 -18.75 2.87 -4.84
N LEU A 67 -17.68 2.26 -5.36
CA LEU A 67 -17.78 1.17 -6.34
C LEU A 67 -18.51 -0.06 -5.77
N GLU A 68 -18.31 -0.37 -4.49
CA GLU A 68 -19.02 -1.45 -3.79
C GLU A 68 -20.50 -1.11 -3.60
N TYR A 69 -20.84 0.13 -3.22
CA TYR A 69 -22.24 0.56 -3.13
C TYR A 69 -22.95 0.49 -4.48
N ALA A 70 -22.31 0.93 -5.57
CA ALA A 70 -22.87 0.79 -6.90
C ALA A 70 -23.13 -0.69 -7.26
N GLU A 71 -22.24 -1.59 -6.87
CA GLU A 71 -22.42 -3.04 -7.09
C GLU A 71 -23.58 -3.62 -6.27
N GLU A 72 -23.68 -3.25 -5.00
CA GLU A 72 -24.78 -3.69 -4.12
C GLU A 72 -26.15 -3.16 -4.56
N ALA A 73 -26.17 -1.95 -5.14
CA ALA A 73 -27.38 -1.34 -5.66
C ALA A 73 -27.84 -1.94 -6.99
N ARG A 74 -27.07 -2.84 -7.62
CA ARG A 74 -27.38 -3.46 -8.91
C ARG A 74 -28.78 -4.08 -8.92
N GLY A 75 -29.57 -3.73 -9.93
CA GLY A 75 -30.96 -4.17 -10.07
C GLY A 75 -31.97 -3.41 -9.21
N SER A 76 -31.53 -2.43 -8.42
CA SER A 76 -32.40 -1.48 -7.72
C SER A 76 -32.60 -0.20 -8.54
N VAL A 77 -33.55 0.64 -8.10
CA VAL A 77 -33.76 1.98 -8.67
C VAL A 77 -32.65 2.97 -8.33
N TYR A 78 -31.82 2.67 -7.32
CA TYR A 78 -30.71 3.52 -6.86
C TYR A 78 -29.42 3.29 -7.65
N TYR A 79 -29.35 2.20 -8.41
CA TYR A 79 -28.14 1.79 -9.13
C TYR A 79 -27.50 2.91 -9.96
N ASN A 80 -28.30 3.69 -10.71
CA ASN A 80 -27.75 4.74 -11.57
C ASN A 80 -27.13 5.89 -10.77
N ASP A 81 -27.74 6.26 -9.65
CA ASP A 81 -27.25 7.34 -8.79
C ASP A 81 -25.97 6.91 -8.05
N ASP A 82 -25.95 5.69 -7.52
CA ASP A 82 -24.78 5.12 -6.84
C ASP A 82 -23.63 4.90 -7.84
N LYS A 83 -23.94 4.47 -9.06
CA LYS A 83 -22.99 4.36 -10.17
C LYS A 83 -22.38 5.71 -10.54
N GLU A 84 -23.17 6.77 -10.62
CA GLU A 84 -22.66 8.11 -10.89
C GLU A 84 -21.73 8.58 -9.76
N THR A 85 -22.11 8.33 -8.51
CA THR A 85 -21.29 8.66 -7.33
C THR A 85 -19.95 7.94 -7.36
N ALA A 86 -19.94 6.64 -7.69
CA ALA A 86 -18.73 5.85 -7.86
C ALA A 86 -17.82 6.42 -8.97
N ARG A 87 -18.39 6.84 -10.10
CA ARG A 87 -17.61 7.48 -11.18
C ARG A 87 -16.96 8.76 -10.73
N GLN A 88 -17.69 9.61 -10.01
CA GLN A 88 -17.18 10.88 -9.51
C GLN A 88 -16.01 10.64 -8.54
N ALA A 89 -16.14 9.71 -7.59
CA ALA A 89 -15.08 9.39 -6.63
C ALA A 89 -13.82 8.82 -7.31
N VAL A 90 -13.98 7.95 -8.31
CA VAL A 90 -12.85 7.45 -9.11
C VAL A 90 -12.19 8.60 -9.86
N GLN A 91 -12.98 9.45 -10.52
CA GLN A 91 -12.45 10.57 -11.30
C GLN A 91 -11.68 11.55 -10.41
N GLU A 92 -12.20 11.87 -9.22
CA GLU A 92 -11.51 12.71 -8.23
C GLU A 92 -10.15 12.12 -7.83
N THR A 93 -10.09 10.79 -7.60
CA THR A 93 -8.85 10.10 -7.28
C THR A 93 -7.83 10.19 -8.44
N LEU A 94 -8.29 9.99 -9.67
CA LEU A 94 -7.45 10.08 -10.87
C LEU A 94 -6.94 11.50 -11.11
N ASP A 95 -7.78 12.50 -10.89
CA ASP A 95 -7.41 13.90 -11.05
C ASP A 95 -6.42 14.34 -9.98
N ALA A 96 -6.64 13.98 -8.72
CA ALA A 96 -5.67 14.24 -7.64
C ALA A 96 -4.30 13.60 -7.94
N TYR A 97 -4.30 12.39 -8.49
CA TYR A 97 -3.07 11.73 -8.93
C TYR A 97 -2.39 12.46 -10.09
N ASN A 98 -3.14 12.86 -11.12
CA ASN A 98 -2.58 13.59 -12.25
C ASN A 98 -2.00 14.95 -11.84
N VAL A 99 -2.72 15.70 -10.99
CA VAL A 99 -2.26 16.99 -10.43
C VAL A 99 -1.00 16.80 -9.60
N LEU A 100 -0.94 15.75 -8.74
CA LEU A 100 0.29 15.47 -8.00
C LEU A 100 1.45 15.23 -8.96
N LEU A 101 1.25 14.49 -10.05
CA LEU A 101 2.32 14.23 -11.00
C LEU A 101 2.76 15.46 -11.79
N THR A 102 1.91 16.46 -12.06
CA THR A 102 2.33 17.64 -12.84
C THR A 102 3.41 18.46 -12.15
N ASP A 103 3.43 18.44 -10.82
CA ASP A 103 4.30 19.28 -9.99
C ASP A 103 5.66 18.61 -9.66
N LEU A 104 5.88 17.38 -10.14
CA LEU A 104 7.02 16.54 -9.75
C LEU A 104 8.06 16.36 -10.86
N ASP A 105 9.32 16.23 -10.43
CA ASP A 105 10.40 15.77 -11.31
C ASP A 105 10.28 14.28 -11.64
N ASP A 106 11.05 13.81 -12.63
CA ASP A 106 10.96 12.43 -13.12
C ASP A 106 11.29 11.38 -12.05
N ALA A 107 12.22 11.67 -11.12
CA ALA A 107 12.57 10.75 -10.05
C ALA A 107 11.44 10.64 -9.02
N GLN A 108 10.82 11.77 -8.68
CA GLN A 108 9.66 11.83 -7.78
C GLN A 108 8.42 11.16 -8.40
N LYS A 109 8.14 11.39 -9.69
CA LYS A 109 7.06 10.70 -10.42
C LYS A 109 7.20 9.19 -10.37
N LEU A 110 8.43 8.68 -10.60
CA LEU A 110 8.71 7.25 -10.52
C LEU A 110 8.50 6.71 -9.09
N ASP A 111 8.83 7.48 -8.05
CA ASP A 111 8.57 7.07 -6.67
C ASP A 111 7.07 6.99 -6.36
N VAL A 112 6.30 8.01 -6.75
CA VAL A 112 4.84 8.02 -6.62
C VAL A 112 4.20 6.87 -7.38
N GLN A 113 4.61 6.63 -8.63
CA GLN A 113 4.14 5.50 -9.44
C GLN A 113 4.42 4.14 -8.78
N ARG A 114 5.58 3.96 -8.14
CA ARG A 114 5.88 2.72 -7.39
C ARG A 114 4.99 2.56 -6.17
N LYS A 115 4.69 3.65 -5.45
CA LYS A 115 3.89 3.63 -4.22
C LYS A 115 2.41 3.35 -4.49
N ILE A 116 1.83 4.02 -5.49
CA ILE A 116 0.36 4.03 -5.69
C ILE A 116 -0.09 3.74 -7.12
N GLY A 117 0.82 3.52 -8.08
CA GLY A 117 0.44 3.29 -9.47
C GLY A 117 -0.45 2.05 -9.68
N LEU A 118 -0.25 0.99 -8.89
CA LEU A 118 -1.11 -0.20 -8.94
C LEU A 118 -2.55 0.09 -8.53
N LYS A 119 -2.75 0.89 -7.47
CA LYS A 119 -4.08 1.32 -7.00
C LYS A 119 -4.82 2.12 -8.09
N ILE A 120 -4.09 2.99 -8.79
CA ILE A 120 -4.65 3.78 -9.90
C ILE A 120 -5.08 2.88 -11.07
N MET A 121 -4.28 1.87 -11.42
CA MET A 121 -4.66 0.91 -12.46
C MET A 121 -5.89 0.08 -12.06
N GLU A 122 -5.98 -0.32 -10.80
CA GLU A 122 -7.13 -1.03 -10.24
C GLU A 122 -8.42 -0.22 -10.39
N LEU A 123 -8.44 1.06 -9.98
CA LEU A 123 -9.64 1.90 -10.12
C LEU A 123 -10.06 2.08 -11.58
N LYS A 124 -9.10 2.29 -12.50
CA LYS A 124 -9.41 2.40 -13.93
C LYS A 124 -10.10 1.14 -14.44
N SER A 125 -9.57 -0.03 -14.09
CA SER A 125 -10.17 -1.31 -14.49
C SER A 125 -11.59 -1.49 -13.95
N GLN A 126 -11.85 -1.09 -12.71
CA GLN A 126 -13.19 -1.18 -12.11
C GLN A 126 -14.16 -0.18 -12.77
N LEU A 127 -13.70 1.03 -13.04
CA LEU A 127 -14.47 2.05 -13.76
C LEU A 127 -14.83 1.60 -15.18
N ASP A 128 -13.88 1.02 -15.92
CA ASP A 128 -14.13 0.45 -17.25
C ASP A 128 -15.18 -0.67 -17.20
N ALA A 129 -15.09 -1.56 -16.22
CA ALA A 129 -16.08 -2.61 -16.02
C ALA A 129 -17.48 -2.04 -15.73
N LEU A 130 -17.56 -1.04 -14.83
CA LEU A 130 -18.80 -0.36 -14.48
C LEU A 130 -19.42 0.37 -15.69
N ASN A 131 -18.59 0.98 -16.55
CA ASN A 131 -19.04 1.67 -17.76
C ASN A 131 -19.46 0.71 -18.88
N ALA A 132 -18.82 -0.46 -19.01
CA ALA A 132 -19.18 -1.44 -20.03
C ALA A 132 -20.63 -1.94 -19.87
N GLU A 133 -21.13 -2.01 -18.64
CA GLU A 133 -22.51 -2.41 -18.33
C GLU A 133 -23.57 -1.41 -18.83
N GLU A 134 -23.19 -0.20 -19.20
CA GLU A 134 -24.13 0.81 -19.73
C GLU A 134 -24.43 0.65 -21.22
N LEU A 135 -23.65 -0.18 -21.91
CA LEU A 135 -23.74 -0.36 -23.37
C LEU A 135 -24.55 -1.61 -23.77
N GLU A 136 -25.08 -2.36 -22.81
CA GLU A 136 -25.93 -3.56 -23.01
C GLU A 136 -27.41 -3.26 -22.70
#